data_AF-A0A359M359-F1
#
_entry.id   AF-A0A359M359-F1
#
_cell.length_a   1.000
_cell.length_b   1.000
_cell.length_c   1.000
_cell.angle_alpha   90.00
_cell.angle_beta   90.00
_cell.angle_gamma   90.00
#
_symmetry.space_group_name_H-M   'P 1'
#
loop_
_entity.id
_entity.type
_entity.pdbx_description
1 polymer ?
#
loop_
_entity_poly.entity_id
_entity_poly.type
_entity_poly.pdbx_seq_one_letter_code
_entity_poly.pdbx_strand_id
1 'polypeptide(L)'
;EGNPLVLDSIVLEKVVEEPNITLLLNTAVHEVEKCGPDTISALSAFCSQNSTAYRIAAPLFCDASGDGIVGFLAGAAFRMGAESRDEFGEGFAPPAAYGELLGHSLYFYSKDTGRPVRFTAPSFALKDITKIPRFRDIKATDYGCRFWWFEYGGRMDTVHDTEAIKWELWKVAYGVWDYIK
;
A
#
# COMPACT_ATOMS: atom_id res chain seq x y z
N GLU A 1 5.44 -7.12 22.69
CA GLU A 1 4.69 -7.76 21.60
C GLU A 1 4.00 -6.66 20.80
N GLY A 2 4.53 -6.28 19.64
CA GLY A 2 3.85 -5.29 18.80
C GLY A 2 2.65 -5.94 18.14
N ASN A 3 1.44 -5.42 18.37
CA ASN A 3 0.25 -5.85 17.65
C ASN A 3 -0.18 -4.70 16.72
N PRO A 4 0.00 -4.84 15.39
CA PRO A 4 -0.35 -3.78 14.45
C PRO A 4 -1.83 -3.39 14.54
N LEU A 5 -2.72 -4.33 14.93
CA LEU A 5 -4.15 -4.04 15.09
C LEU A 5 -4.44 -3.12 16.30
N VAL A 6 -3.58 -3.14 17.32
CA VAL A 6 -3.73 -2.28 18.49
C VAL A 6 -3.26 -0.86 18.19
N LEU A 7 -2.23 -0.71 17.35
CA LEU A 7 -1.70 0.60 16.97
C LEU A 7 -2.78 1.46 16.30
N ASP A 8 -3.53 0.89 15.36
CA ASP A 8 -4.62 1.60 14.67
C ASP A 8 -5.67 2.12 15.66
N SER A 9 -6.05 1.29 16.63
CA SER A 9 -7.04 1.67 17.66
C SER A 9 -6.52 2.82 18.53
N ILE A 10 -5.24 2.81 18.89
CA ILE A 10 -4.62 3.88 19.68
C ILE A 10 -4.59 5.19 18.88
N VAL A 11 -4.17 5.13 17.60
CA VAL A 11 -4.11 6.33 16.75
C VAL A 11 -5.51 6.92 16.54
N LEU A 12 -6.49 6.07 16.23
CA LEU A 12 -7.88 6.50 16.07
C LEU A 12 -8.43 7.11 17.36
N GLU A 13 -8.18 6.52 18.53
CA GLU A 13 -8.58 7.09 19.81
C GLU A 13 -7.99 8.50 19.97
N LYS A 14 -6.68 8.67 19.79
CA LYS A 14 -6.02 9.98 19.98
C LYS A 14 -6.51 11.04 19.00
N VAL A 15 -6.80 10.66 17.75
CA VAL A 15 -7.34 11.57 16.74
C VAL A 15 -8.77 12.00 17.10
N VAL A 16 -9.61 11.07 17.57
CA VAL A 16 -10.99 11.36 17.95
C VAL A 16 -11.09 12.16 19.25
N GLU A 17 -10.15 11.96 20.18
CA GLU A 17 -10.07 12.72 21.44
C GLU A 17 -9.62 14.18 21.25
N GLU A 18 -8.93 14.50 20.16
CA GLU A 18 -8.45 15.86 19.87
C GLU A 18 -9.56 16.72 19.25
N PRO A 19 -10.10 17.73 19.96
CA PRO A 19 -11.26 18.51 19.51
C PRO A 19 -11.01 19.34 18.25
N ASN A 20 -9.74 19.62 17.90
CA ASN A 20 -9.40 20.42 16.71
C ASN A 20 -9.22 19.57 15.45
N ILE A 21 -9.39 18.25 15.51
CA ILE A 21 -9.28 17.37 14.35
C ILE A 21 -10.67 16.93 13.90
N THR A 22 -10.96 17.15 12.61
CA THR A 22 -12.09 16.48 11.94
C THR A 22 -11.54 15.32 11.12
N LEU A 23 -11.88 14.10 11.52
CA LEU A 23 -11.45 12.89 10.84
C LEU A 23 -12.48 12.46 9.78
N LEU A 24 -12.06 12.38 8.51
CA LEU A 24 -12.86 11.92 7.39
C LEU A 24 -12.35 10.56 6.87
N LEU A 25 -12.82 9.47 7.46
CA LEU A 25 -12.46 8.11 7.01
C LEU A 25 -13.17 7.72 5.72
N ASN A 26 -12.55 6.84 4.93
CA ASN A 26 -13.08 6.31 3.67
C ASN A 26 -13.41 7.40 2.62
N THR A 27 -12.75 8.55 2.72
CA THR A 27 -12.98 9.73 1.88
C THR A 27 -11.78 9.93 0.97
N ALA A 28 -11.94 9.65 -0.33
CA ALA A 28 -10.88 9.77 -1.31
C ALA A 28 -10.91 11.15 -1.98
N VAL A 29 -9.80 11.87 -1.95
CA VAL A 29 -9.61 13.10 -2.72
C VAL A 29 -9.45 12.74 -4.20
N HIS A 30 -10.09 13.51 -5.09
CA HIS A 30 -10.00 13.28 -6.53
C HIS A 30 -9.86 14.56 -7.36
N GLU A 31 -9.87 15.74 -6.72
CA GLU A 31 -9.75 17.03 -7.41
C GLU A 31 -9.14 18.08 -6.49
N VAL A 32 -8.40 19.02 -7.10
CA VAL A 32 -7.80 20.18 -6.44
C VAL A 32 -8.34 21.45 -7.10
N GLU A 33 -8.97 22.32 -6.31
CA GLU A 33 -9.33 23.68 -6.73
C GLU A 33 -8.17 24.63 -6.42
N LYS A 34 -7.78 25.46 -7.40
CA LYS A 34 -6.73 26.48 -7.24
C LYS A 34 -7.30 27.87 -7.45
N CYS A 35 -6.85 28.83 -6.64
CA CYS A 35 -7.17 30.25 -6.79
C CYS A 35 -6.01 31.06 -7.40
N GLY A 36 -4.94 30.39 -7.81
CA GLY A 36 -3.77 30.96 -8.47
C GLY A 36 -2.86 29.88 -9.03
N PRO A 37 -1.72 30.24 -9.64
CA PRO A 37 -0.78 29.28 -10.20
C PRO A 37 -0.21 28.34 -9.14
N ASP A 38 0.01 28.80 -7.91
CA ASP A 38 0.69 28.05 -6.86
C ASP A 38 -0.11 27.99 -5.54
N THR A 39 -1.43 28.22 -5.62
CA THR A 39 -2.28 28.31 -4.41
C THR A 39 -3.51 27.44 -4.55
N ILE A 40 -3.57 26.40 -3.72
CA ILE A 40 -4.75 25.55 -3.54
C ILE A 40 -5.76 26.30 -2.68
N SER A 41 -7.02 26.33 -3.12
CA SER A 41 -8.13 26.92 -2.37
C SER A 41 -9.02 25.87 -1.70
N ALA A 42 -9.18 24.70 -2.32
CA ALA A 42 -9.97 23.61 -1.77
C ALA A 42 -9.63 22.26 -2.42
N LEU A 43 -10.06 21.18 -1.77
CA LEU A 43 -10.04 19.81 -2.29
C LEU A 43 -11.47 19.30 -2.44
N SER A 44 -11.75 18.57 -3.53
CA SER A 44 -12.97 17.76 -3.64
C SER A 44 -12.66 16.31 -3.28
N ALA A 45 -13.49 15.73 -2.43
CA ALA A 45 -13.34 14.36 -1.98
C ALA A 45 -14.70 13.65 -1.88
N PHE A 46 -14.69 12.32 -2.01
CA PHE A 46 -15.89 11.52 -1.98
C PHE A 46 -15.74 10.31 -1.05
N CYS A 47 -16.74 10.11 -0.19
CA CYS A 47 -16.87 8.90 0.61
C CYS A 47 -17.95 8.01 -0.01
N SER A 48 -17.52 6.92 -0.64
CA SER A 48 -18.43 5.99 -1.32
C SER A 48 -19.34 5.22 -0.35
N GLN A 49 -18.90 5.00 0.89
CA GLN A 49 -19.66 4.23 1.88
C GLN A 49 -20.90 4.96 2.38
N ASN A 50 -20.85 6.30 2.47
CA ASN A 50 -21.97 7.12 2.92
C ASN A 50 -22.51 8.04 1.82
N SER A 51 -22.00 7.90 0.59
CA SER A 51 -22.39 8.69 -0.59
C SER A 51 -22.29 10.21 -0.40
N THR A 52 -21.30 10.68 0.37
CA THR A 52 -21.12 12.10 0.67
C THR A 52 -19.96 12.68 -0.14
N ALA A 53 -20.23 13.79 -0.84
CA ALA A 53 -19.22 14.62 -1.46
C ALA A 53 -18.81 15.76 -0.52
N TYR A 54 -17.51 15.97 -0.39
CA TYR A 54 -16.90 16.98 0.47
C TYR A 54 -16.16 18.00 -0.37
N ARG A 55 -16.29 19.27 0.02
CA ARG A 55 -15.42 20.36 -0.43
C ARG A 55 -14.67 20.90 0.78
N ILE A 56 -13.36 20.67 0.83
CA ILE A 56 -12.52 20.96 1.99
C ILE A 56 -11.65 22.16 1.68
N ALA A 57 -11.90 23.29 2.35
CA ALA A 57 -11.11 24.51 2.19
C ALA A 57 -10.25 24.76 3.44
N ALA A 58 -8.99 25.11 3.22
CA ALA A 58 -8.01 25.39 4.27
C ALA A 58 -6.95 26.36 3.75
N PRO A 59 -6.25 27.10 4.63
CA PRO A 59 -5.15 27.97 4.22
C PRO A 59 -3.88 27.19 3.84
N LEU A 60 -3.75 25.94 4.32
CA LEU A 60 -2.60 25.07 4.10
C LEU A 60 -3.10 23.64 3.88
N PHE A 61 -2.36 22.89 3.05
CA PHE A 61 -2.61 21.49 2.75
C PHE A 61 -1.32 20.70 2.91
N CYS A 62 -1.43 19.47 3.42
CA CYS A 62 -0.33 18.52 3.52
C CYS A 62 -0.72 17.26 2.77
N ASP A 63 0.07 16.87 1.77
CA ASP A 63 -0.15 15.62 1.06
C ASP A 63 0.65 14.49 1.72
N ALA A 64 -0.07 13.58 2.37
CA ALA A 64 0.47 12.37 2.98
C ALA A 64 -0.25 11.12 2.46
N SER A 65 -0.75 11.17 1.21
CA SER A 65 -1.47 10.07 0.54
C SER A 65 -0.60 8.86 0.21
N GLY A 66 0.72 9.05 0.16
CA GLY A 66 1.70 8.04 -0.26
C GLY A 66 1.96 8.03 -1.76
N ASP A 67 0.92 8.21 -2.59
CA ASP A 67 1.03 8.36 -4.05
C ASP A 67 1.19 9.82 -4.51
N GLY A 68 0.97 10.79 -3.61
CA GLY A 68 1.17 12.21 -3.88
C GLY A 68 0.04 12.83 -4.72
N ILE A 69 -1.17 12.28 -4.65
CA ILE A 69 -2.29 12.68 -5.51
C ILE A 69 -2.62 14.18 -5.45
N VAL A 70 -2.56 14.82 -4.27
CA VAL A 70 -2.86 16.25 -4.12
C VAL A 70 -1.74 17.08 -4.75
N GLY A 71 -0.49 16.72 -4.51
CA GLY A 71 0.67 17.37 -5.12
C GLY A 71 0.63 17.28 -6.64
N PHE A 72 0.36 16.07 -7.16
CA PHE A 72 0.21 15.81 -8.59
C PHE A 72 -0.91 16.65 -9.21
N LEU A 73 -2.12 16.60 -8.65
CA LEU A 73 -3.28 17.36 -9.14
C LEU A 73 -3.08 18.88 -9.03
N ALA A 74 -2.31 19.34 -8.04
CA ALA A 74 -1.94 20.74 -7.91
C ALA A 74 -0.94 21.20 -8.99
N GLY A 75 -0.35 20.28 -9.76
CA GLY A 75 0.68 20.57 -10.77
C GLY A 75 2.06 20.78 -10.16
N ALA A 76 2.32 20.24 -8.97
CA ALA A 76 3.66 20.26 -8.38
C ALA A 76 4.63 19.43 -9.23
N ALA A 77 5.90 19.81 -9.26
CA ALA A 77 6.94 18.98 -9.85
C ALA A 77 7.08 17.69 -9.03
N PHE A 78 7.10 16.55 -9.72
CA PHE A 78 7.24 15.23 -9.09
C PHE A 78 8.19 14.35 -9.90
N ARG A 79 8.65 13.29 -9.24
CA ARG A 79 9.42 12.20 -9.85
C ARG A 79 8.70 10.90 -9.51
N MET A 80 8.66 9.99 -10.48
CA MET A 80 8.31 8.59 -10.24
C MET A 80 9.59 7.78 -10.31
N GLY A 81 9.76 6.84 -9.38
CA GLY A 81 10.91 5.95 -9.40
C GLY A 81 12.07 6.38 -8.50
N ALA A 82 13.26 5.87 -8.82
CA ALA A 82 14.48 6.11 -8.09
C ALA A 82 15.43 6.99 -8.92
N GLU A 83 16.22 7.80 -8.24
CA GLU A 83 17.21 8.66 -8.89
C GLU A 83 18.43 7.84 -9.33
N SER A 84 19.09 8.26 -10.41
CA SER A 84 20.31 7.58 -10.84
C SER A 84 21.47 7.95 -9.91
N ARG A 85 22.44 7.03 -9.75
CA ARG A 85 23.67 7.28 -9.00
C ARG A 85 24.39 8.55 -9.45
N ASP A 86 24.40 8.81 -10.76
CA ASP A 86 25.17 9.90 -11.36
C ASP A 86 24.52 11.27 -11.17
N GLU A 87 23.20 11.31 -10.93
CA GLU A 87 22.45 12.55 -10.80
C GLU A 87 22.84 13.35 -9.55
N PHE A 88 23.06 12.65 -8.43
CA PHE A 88 23.43 13.25 -7.15
C PHE A 88 24.73 12.69 -6.55
N GLY A 89 25.42 11.80 -7.27
CA GLY A 89 26.64 11.15 -6.77
C GLY A 89 26.37 10.14 -5.65
N GLU A 90 25.17 9.55 -5.60
CA GLU A 90 24.78 8.61 -4.56
C GLU A 90 25.40 7.22 -4.78
N GLY A 91 26.40 6.89 -3.95
CA GLY A 91 27.16 5.64 -4.07
C GLY A 91 26.33 4.37 -3.86
N PHE A 92 25.23 4.45 -3.10
CA PHE A 92 24.36 3.32 -2.75
C PHE A 92 23.13 3.17 -3.64
N ALA A 93 22.86 4.13 -4.53
CA ALA A 93 21.71 4.00 -5.43
C ALA A 93 21.91 2.77 -6.35
N PRO A 94 20.88 1.91 -6.50
CA PRO A 94 21.01 0.71 -7.31
C PRO A 94 21.19 1.04 -8.80
N PRO A 95 21.75 0.13 -9.61
CA PRO A 95 21.83 0.33 -11.06
C PRO A 95 20.44 0.29 -11.70
N ALA A 96 20.28 0.95 -12.85
CA ALA A 96 19.00 1.04 -13.57
C ALA A 96 18.30 -0.32 -13.84
N ALA A 97 19.06 -1.42 -13.91
CA ALA A 97 18.52 -2.77 -14.09
C ALA A 97 17.73 -3.31 -12.87
N TYR A 98 17.85 -2.67 -11.69
CA TYR A 98 17.17 -3.09 -10.48
C TYR A 98 15.66 -2.80 -10.52
N GLY A 99 15.25 -1.79 -11.31
CA GLY A 99 13.92 -1.20 -11.26
C GLY A 99 13.89 0.00 -10.32
N GLU A 100 12.91 0.86 -10.52
CA GLU A 100 12.84 2.18 -9.90
C GLU A 100 11.72 2.30 -8.85
N LEU A 101 10.75 1.38 -8.87
CA LEU A 101 9.61 1.37 -7.96
C LEU A 101 9.66 0.18 -7.01
N LEU A 102 9.16 0.38 -5.79
CA LEU A 102 8.83 -0.72 -4.88
C LEU A 102 7.52 -1.36 -5.34
N GLY A 103 7.44 -2.68 -5.27
CA GLY A 103 6.18 -3.38 -5.54
C GLY A 103 5.19 -3.28 -4.37
N HIS A 104 3.98 -3.78 -4.60
CA HIS A 104 3.00 -3.98 -3.54
C HIS A 104 3.33 -5.26 -2.79
N SER A 105 3.09 -5.26 -1.47
CA SER A 105 3.27 -6.44 -0.63
C SER A 105 1.97 -6.87 0.02
N LEU A 106 1.74 -8.17 0.11
CA LEU A 106 0.56 -8.74 0.76
C LEU A 106 0.97 -9.66 1.90
N TYR A 107 0.64 -9.26 3.13
CA TYR A 107 0.89 -10.06 4.33
C TYR A 107 -0.35 -10.87 4.70
N PHE A 108 -0.12 -12.09 5.16
CA PHE A 108 -1.17 -12.89 5.78
C PHE A 108 -0.72 -13.38 7.15
N TYR A 109 -1.72 -13.63 8.00
CA TYR A 109 -1.53 -14.15 9.35
C TYR A 109 -2.14 -15.54 9.43
N SER A 110 -1.37 -16.47 9.99
CA SER A 110 -1.84 -17.79 10.36
C SER A 110 -2.06 -17.85 11.88
N LYS A 111 -2.98 -18.70 12.31
CA LYS A 111 -3.24 -18.98 13.73
C LYS A 111 -3.33 -20.48 13.94
N ASP A 112 -2.60 -21.00 14.92
CA ASP A 112 -2.76 -22.38 15.35
C ASP A 112 -4.10 -22.55 16.06
N THR A 113 -4.91 -23.49 15.57
CA THR A 113 -6.25 -23.80 16.09
C THR A 113 -6.26 -24.99 17.04
N GLY A 114 -5.14 -25.68 17.25
CA GLY A 114 -5.04 -26.88 18.09
C GLY A 114 -5.79 -28.11 17.55
N ARG A 115 -6.31 -28.02 16.32
CA ARG A 115 -7.06 -29.09 15.63
C ARG A 115 -6.81 -29.02 14.12
N PRO A 116 -6.90 -30.16 13.39
CA PRO A 116 -6.82 -30.16 11.94
C PRO A 116 -7.88 -29.25 11.31
N VAL A 117 -7.46 -28.43 10.35
CA VAL A 117 -8.35 -27.54 9.58
C VAL A 117 -8.23 -27.94 8.12
N ARG A 118 -9.34 -28.38 7.53
CA ARG A 118 -9.41 -28.64 6.09
C ARG A 118 -9.28 -27.32 5.35
N PHE A 119 -8.35 -27.25 4.41
CA PHE A 119 -8.18 -26.14 3.49
C PHE A 119 -8.29 -26.66 2.06
N THR A 120 -9.03 -25.93 1.22
CA THR A 120 -9.10 -26.17 -0.22
C THR A 120 -8.69 -24.87 -0.89
N ALA A 121 -7.53 -24.86 -1.55
CA ALA A 121 -7.05 -23.66 -2.20
C ALA A 121 -8.01 -23.19 -3.31
N PRO A 122 -8.21 -21.87 -3.46
CA PRO A 122 -8.97 -21.33 -4.57
C PRO A 122 -8.32 -21.72 -5.91
N SER A 123 -9.12 -21.71 -6.98
CA SER A 123 -8.65 -22.12 -8.32
C SER A 123 -7.48 -21.28 -8.82
N PHE A 124 -7.45 -19.99 -8.45
CA PHE A 124 -6.38 -19.06 -8.83
C PHE A 124 -5.10 -19.21 -8.00
N ALA A 125 -5.09 -19.98 -6.91
CA ALA A 125 -3.89 -20.18 -6.10
C ALA A 125 -2.73 -20.71 -6.96
N LEU A 126 -1.52 -20.21 -6.72
CA LEU A 126 -0.32 -20.65 -7.41
C LEU A 126 -0.12 -22.16 -7.17
N LYS A 127 -0.19 -22.95 -8.25
CA LYS A 127 -0.12 -24.42 -8.18
C LYS A 127 1.30 -24.96 -8.06
N ASP A 128 2.28 -24.19 -8.53
CA ASP A 128 3.68 -24.57 -8.51
C ASP A 128 4.46 -23.57 -7.65
N ILE A 129 4.75 -23.97 -6.41
CA ILE A 129 5.45 -23.15 -5.43
C ILE A 129 6.90 -22.86 -5.84
N THR A 130 7.50 -23.68 -6.72
CA THR A 130 8.91 -23.53 -7.12
C THR A 130 9.16 -22.27 -7.95
N LYS A 131 8.09 -21.65 -8.45
CA LYS A 131 8.13 -20.34 -9.12
C LYS A 131 8.44 -19.19 -8.17
N ILE A 132 8.24 -19.37 -6.86
CA ILE A 132 8.57 -18.37 -5.86
C ILE A 132 10.07 -18.48 -5.53
N PRO A 133 10.86 -17.41 -5.70
CA PRO A 133 12.24 -17.39 -5.24
C PRO A 133 12.32 -17.72 -3.76
N ARG A 134 13.31 -18.53 -3.35
CA ARG A 134 13.51 -18.91 -1.95
C ARG A 134 12.28 -19.58 -1.30
N PHE A 135 11.43 -20.26 -2.06
CA PHE A 135 10.25 -20.95 -1.51
C PHE A 135 10.53 -21.92 -0.35
N ARG A 136 11.77 -22.44 -0.26
CA ARG A 136 12.22 -23.31 0.85
C ARG A 136 12.37 -22.59 2.18
N ASP A 137 12.51 -21.27 2.17
CA ASP A 137 12.65 -20.45 3.38
C ASP A 137 11.30 -20.19 4.06
N ILE A 138 10.19 -20.50 3.38
CA ILE A 138 8.82 -20.32 3.85
C ILE A 138 8.51 -21.35 4.94
N LYS A 139 8.10 -20.89 6.13
CA LYS A 139 7.73 -21.75 7.26
C LYS A 139 6.30 -21.53 7.71
N ALA A 140 5.69 -22.58 8.25
CA ALA A 140 4.36 -22.50 8.89
C ALA A 140 4.30 -21.53 10.08
N THR A 141 5.46 -21.27 10.70
CA THR A 141 5.63 -20.33 11.81
C THR A 141 5.82 -18.89 11.36
N ASP A 142 5.95 -18.63 10.06
CA ASP A 142 6.02 -17.27 9.53
C ASP A 142 4.62 -16.67 9.45
N TYR A 143 4.49 -15.41 9.86
CA TYR A 143 3.25 -14.65 9.80
C TYR A 143 3.53 -13.15 9.73
N GLY A 144 2.58 -12.39 9.17
CA GLY A 144 2.64 -10.94 9.11
C GLY A 144 3.89 -10.43 8.38
N CYS A 145 4.63 -9.52 9.03
CA CYS A 145 5.81 -8.88 8.45
C CYS A 145 6.95 -9.85 8.07
N ARG A 146 6.92 -11.12 8.48
CA ARG A 146 7.88 -12.13 7.98
C ARG A 146 7.73 -12.37 6.48
N PHE A 147 6.57 -12.07 5.91
CA PHE A 147 6.28 -12.14 4.49
C PHE A 147 6.47 -10.81 3.76
N TRP A 148 7.25 -9.87 4.33
CA TRP A 148 7.54 -8.57 3.72
C TRP A 148 8.06 -8.66 2.27
N TRP A 149 8.76 -9.75 1.96
CA TRP A 149 9.40 -10.03 0.68
C TRP A 149 8.46 -10.69 -0.35
N PHE A 150 7.19 -10.97 0.01
CA PHE A 150 6.15 -11.26 -0.98
C PHE A 150 5.67 -9.97 -1.60
N GLU A 151 6.53 -9.44 -2.47
CA GLU A 151 6.37 -8.18 -3.18
C GLU A 151 6.28 -8.44 -4.69
N TYR A 152 5.39 -7.74 -5.38
CA TYR A 152 5.23 -7.83 -6.82
C TYR A 152 4.84 -6.47 -7.42
N GLY A 153 5.19 -6.22 -8.68
CA GLY A 153 4.74 -5.02 -9.40
C GLY A 153 5.72 -3.84 -9.43
N GLY A 154 6.89 -3.92 -8.79
CA GLY A 154 7.90 -2.83 -8.82
C GLY A 154 8.49 -2.52 -10.21
N ARG A 155 8.12 -3.29 -11.24
CA ARG A 155 8.46 -3.04 -12.65
C ARG A 155 7.25 -2.66 -13.51
N MET A 156 6.11 -2.46 -12.88
CA MET A 156 4.83 -2.11 -13.50
C MET A 156 4.47 -0.68 -13.10
N ASP A 157 3.40 -0.14 -13.67
CA ASP A 157 2.82 1.09 -13.15
C ASP A 157 2.07 0.75 -11.86
N THR A 158 2.68 1.01 -10.70
CA THR A 158 2.13 0.60 -9.40
C THR A 158 0.79 1.28 -9.07
N VAL A 159 0.46 2.37 -9.75
CA VAL A 159 -0.83 3.07 -9.63
C VAL A 159 -1.85 2.44 -10.56
N HIS A 160 -1.60 2.43 -11.87
CA HIS A 160 -2.58 1.97 -12.86
C HIS A 160 -2.75 0.45 -12.90
N ASP A 161 -1.68 -0.31 -12.64
CA ASP A 161 -1.70 -1.78 -12.66
C ASP A 161 -2.01 -2.39 -11.28
N THR A 162 -2.42 -1.58 -10.30
CA THR A 162 -2.62 -2.01 -8.89
C THR A 162 -3.48 -3.27 -8.76
N GLU A 163 -4.59 -3.38 -9.50
CA GLU A 163 -5.47 -4.54 -9.42
C GLU A 163 -4.84 -5.80 -10.05
N ALA A 164 -4.05 -5.65 -11.12
CA ALA A 164 -3.33 -6.77 -11.71
C ALA A 164 -2.22 -7.28 -10.76
N ILE A 165 -1.48 -6.36 -10.16
CA ILE A 165 -0.46 -6.65 -9.15
C ILE A 165 -1.08 -7.40 -7.96
N LYS A 166 -2.21 -6.91 -7.47
CA LYS A 166 -2.97 -7.51 -6.36
C LYS A 166 -3.46 -8.92 -6.68
N TRP A 167 -3.93 -9.16 -7.91
CA TRP A 167 -4.29 -10.50 -8.34
C TRP A 167 -3.10 -11.46 -8.26
N GLU A 168 -1.91 -11.07 -8.73
CA GLU A 168 -0.71 -11.91 -8.62
C GLU A 168 -0.33 -12.18 -7.17
N LEU A 169 -0.38 -11.16 -6.30
CA LEU A 169 -0.11 -11.33 -4.87
C LEU A 169 -1.10 -12.28 -4.19
N TRP A 170 -2.38 -12.27 -4.58
CA TRP A 170 -3.35 -13.26 -4.10
C TRP A 170 -2.99 -14.68 -4.56
N LYS A 171 -2.61 -14.88 -5.82
CA LYS A 171 -2.18 -16.21 -6.30
C LYS A 171 -1.02 -16.74 -5.46
N VAL A 172 -0.03 -15.87 -5.19
CA VAL A 172 1.13 -16.18 -4.35
C VAL A 172 0.70 -16.50 -2.93
N ALA A 173 -0.04 -15.62 -2.25
CA ALA A 173 -0.44 -15.82 -0.84
C ALA A 173 -1.22 -17.12 -0.62
N TYR A 174 -2.20 -17.41 -1.49
CA TYR A 174 -2.98 -18.64 -1.37
C TYR A 174 -2.19 -19.89 -1.78
N GLY A 175 -1.26 -19.81 -2.74
CA GLY A 175 -0.39 -20.92 -3.10
C GLY A 175 0.65 -21.23 -2.02
N VAL A 176 1.18 -20.19 -1.38
CA VAL A 176 2.07 -20.33 -0.22
C VAL A 176 1.34 -21.00 0.94
N TRP A 177 0.12 -20.57 1.25
CA TRP A 177 -0.66 -21.19 2.32
C TRP A 177 -0.99 -22.66 2.02
N ASP A 178 -1.31 -23.00 0.77
CA ASP A 178 -1.54 -24.39 0.33
C ASP A 178 -0.29 -25.26 0.48
N TYR A 179 0.89 -24.71 0.22
CA TYR A 179 2.18 -25.40 0.38
C TYR A 179 2.56 -25.62 1.85
N ILE A 180 2.24 -24.67 2.72
CA ILE A 180 2.55 -24.73 4.16
C ILE A 180 1.62 -25.70 4.92
N LYS A 181 0.37 -25.83 4.47
CA LYS A 181 -0.68 -26.60 5.14
C LYS A 181 -0.55 -28.11 4.99
#